data_AF-A0A8B6F010-F1
#
_entry.id   AF-A0A8B6F010-F1
#
_cell.length_a   1.000
_cell.length_b   1.000
_cell.length_c   1.000
_cell.angle_alpha   90.00
_cell.angle_beta   90.00
_cell.angle_gamma   90.00
#
_symmetry.space_group_name_H-M   'P 1'
#
loop_
_entity.id
_entity.type
_entity.pdbx_description
1 polymer ?
#
loop_
_entity_poly.entity_id
_entity_poly.type
_entity_poly.pdbx_seq_one_letter_code
_entity_poly.pdbx_strand_id
1 'polypeptide(L)'
;MLQAGISIEKKKKVEWNAHRGDLKDMTIMLEGENLAEWSNILEIAGANIVKKLHSRRATEEIVQVVVTDNSCKPQILRSARTLKIPVVSTEWLIQCLINGHLMDFTGHPMYDYDYIDSQVI
;
A
#
# COMPACT_ATOMS: atom_id res chain seq x y z
N MET A 1 -22.84 7.09 -13.88
CA MET A 1 -21.97 6.88 -12.71
C MET A 1 -20.61 6.48 -13.25
N LEU A 2 -19.51 7.02 -12.74
CA LEU A 2 -18.17 6.65 -13.21
C LEU A 2 -17.68 5.43 -12.43
N GLN A 3 -17.02 4.52 -13.13
CA GLN A 3 -16.39 3.35 -12.54
C GLN A 3 -15.17 3.77 -11.71
N ALA A 4 -15.00 3.22 -10.51
CA ALA A 4 -13.80 3.41 -9.69
C ALA A 4 -12.58 2.66 -10.27
N GLY A 5 -12.80 1.42 -10.74
CA GLY A 5 -11.76 0.61 -11.37
C GLY A 5 -12.14 -0.86 -11.47
N ILE A 6 -11.16 -1.72 -11.78
CA ILE A 6 -11.31 -3.18 -11.81
C ILE A 6 -10.73 -3.74 -10.51
N SER A 7 -11.55 -4.46 -9.75
CA SER A 7 -11.05 -5.23 -8.62
C SER A 7 -10.39 -6.51 -9.15
N ILE A 8 -9.11 -6.70 -8.86
CA ILE A 8 -8.35 -7.87 -9.32
C ILE A 8 -8.80 -9.15 -8.60
N GLU A 9 -9.11 -9.07 -7.30
CA GLU A 9 -9.61 -10.20 -6.52
C GLU A 9 -11.01 -10.64 -6.99
N LYS A 10 -11.90 -9.69 -7.25
CA LYS A 10 -13.28 -9.98 -7.67
C LYS A 10 -13.41 -10.16 -9.19
N LYS A 11 -12.34 -9.86 -9.94
CA LYS A 11 -12.28 -9.84 -11.42
C LYS A 11 -13.45 -9.10 -12.05
N LYS A 12 -13.85 -7.97 -11.46
CA LYS A 12 -15.04 -7.22 -11.88
C LYS A 12 -14.89 -5.72 -11.68
N LYS A 13 -15.72 -4.98 -12.42
CA LYS A 13 -15.86 -3.53 -12.29
C LYS A 13 -16.43 -3.15 -10.93
N VAL A 14 -15.85 -2.15 -10.29
CA VAL A 14 -16.35 -1.53 -9.06
C VAL A 14 -16.83 -0.12 -9.39
N GLU A 15 -18.06 0.18 -9.03
CA GLU A 15 -18.64 1.53 -9.14
C GLU A 15 -18.18 2.41 -7.97
N TRP A 16 -17.93 3.69 -8.25
CA TRP A 16 -17.51 4.64 -7.22
C TRP A 16 -18.60 4.87 -6.15
N ASN A 17 -18.19 5.00 -4.88
CA ASN A 17 -19.07 5.40 -3.78
C ASN A 17 -18.37 6.36 -2.80
N ALA A 18 -19.01 7.48 -2.48
CA ALA A 18 -18.41 8.53 -1.66
C ALA A 18 -18.32 8.21 -0.15
N HIS A 19 -18.90 7.10 0.31
CA HIS A 19 -19.01 6.75 1.73
C HIS A 19 -17.98 5.71 2.20
N ARG A 20 -17.03 5.36 1.35
CA ARG A 20 -16.01 4.37 1.66
C ARG A 20 -14.72 5.05 2.07
N GLY A 21 -14.31 4.84 3.32
CA GLY A 21 -12.97 5.18 3.79
C GLY A 21 -12.03 4.02 3.46
N ASP A 22 -10.93 4.32 2.81
CA ASP A 22 -9.96 3.33 2.32
C ASP A 22 -8.70 3.30 3.19
N LEU A 23 -8.12 4.46 3.52
CA LEU A 23 -6.79 4.57 4.14
C LEU A 23 -6.73 5.52 5.34
N LYS A 24 -7.89 5.96 5.83
CA LYS A 24 -7.99 6.93 6.92
C LYS A 24 -7.25 6.48 8.18
N ASP A 25 -6.45 7.39 8.73
CA ASP A 25 -5.62 7.23 9.94
C ASP A 25 -4.54 6.13 9.81
N MET A 26 -4.31 5.60 8.61
CA MET A 26 -3.32 4.55 8.38
C MET A 26 -1.92 5.16 8.27
N THR A 27 -0.97 4.67 9.07
CA THR A 27 0.44 5.11 9.01
C THR A 27 1.21 4.27 7.98
N ILE A 28 1.55 4.87 6.85
CA ILE A 28 2.17 4.23 5.68
C ILE A 28 3.60 4.75 5.50
N MET A 29 4.55 3.83 5.30
CA MET A 29 5.89 4.17 4.85
C MET A 29 6.01 3.92 3.34
N LEU A 30 6.47 4.93 2.59
CA LEU A 30 6.79 4.80 1.16
C LEU A 30 8.30 4.70 0.98
N GLU A 31 8.77 3.70 0.23
CA GLU A 31 10.17 3.56 -0.18
C GLU A 31 10.25 3.01 -1.61
N GLY A 32 10.88 3.72 -2.53
CA GLY A 32 11.07 3.25 -3.91
C GLY A 32 11.33 4.40 -4.87
N GLU A 33 11.87 4.12 -6.05
CA GLU A 33 12.32 5.15 -7.00
C GLU A 33 11.18 6.09 -7.46
N ASN A 34 9.94 5.61 -7.55
CA ASN A 34 8.80 6.37 -8.06
C ASN A 34 7.60 6.44 -7.09
N LEU A 35 7.83 6.21 -5.79
CA LEU A 35 6.73 6.18 -4.82
C LEU A 35 6.41 7.52 -4.19
N ALA A 36 7.31 8.51 -4.29
CA ALA A 36 7.09 9.83 -3.71
C ALA A 36 5.81 10.52 -4.23
N GLU A 37 5.43 10.26 -5.48
CA GLU A 37 4.24 10.82 -6.15
C GLU A 37 2.92 10.35 -5.50
N TRP A 38 2.93 9.19 -4.84
CA TRP A 38 1.76 8.68 -4.12
C TRP A 38 1.42 9.50 -2.87
N SER A 39 2.35 10.34 -2.40
CA SER A 39 2.17 11.02 -1.11
C SER A 39 0.91 11.87 -1.05
N ASN A 40 0.69 12.69 -2.09
CA ASN A 40 -0.49 13.56 -2.15
C ASN A 40 -1.81 12.77 -2.20
N ILE A 41 -1.82 11.64 -2.93
CA ILE A 41 -3.02 10.79 -3.05
C ILE A 41 -3.36 10.19 -1.70
N LEU A 42 -2.35 9.68 -0.99
CA LEU A 42 -2.53 9.02 0.30
C LEU A 42 -2.91 10.02 1.41
N GLU A 43 -2.34 11.23 1.39
CA GLU A 43 -2.76 12.30 2.30
C GLU A 43 -4.23 12.70 2.07
N ILE A 44 -4.68 12.82 0.82
CA ILE A 44 -6.09 13.09 0.48
C ILE A 44 -7.00 11.93 0.93
N ALA A 45 -6.51 10.69 0.83
CA ALA A 45 -7.19 9.49 1.34
C ALA A 45 -7.19 9.40 2.88
N GLY A 46 -6.53 10.34 3.57
CA GLY A 46 -6.48 10.44 5.03
C GLY A 46 -5.44 9.56 5.69
N ALA A 47 -4.45 9.08 4.95
CA ALA A 47 -3.31 8.33 5.50
C ALA A 47 -2.23 9.28 6.04
N ASN A 48 -1.47 8.80 7.04
CA ASN A 48 -0.29 9.46 7.58
C ASN A 48 0.96 8.87 6.93
N ILE A 49 1.79 9.70 6.29
CA ILE A 49 2.97 9.21 5.57
C ILE A 49 4.22 9.46 6.39
N VAL A 50 5.02 8.40 6.58
CA VAL A 50 6.29 8.48 7.28
C VAL A 50 7.45 8.12 6.36
N LYS A 51 8.60 8.77 6.59
CA LYS A 51 9.82 8.58 5.79
C LYS A 51 10.78 7.53 6.35
N LYS A 52 10.51 7.01 7.55
CA LYS A 52 11.43 6.12 8.27
C LYS A 52 10.66 5.06 9.05
N LEU A 53 11.19 3.84 9.00
CA LEU A 53 10.78 2.75 9.86
C LEU A 53 11.43 2.96 11.24
N HIS A 54 10.71 3.55 12.18
CA HIS A 54 11.26 3.77 13.52
C HIS A 54 11.13 2.52 14.37
N SER A 55 12.13 2.26 15.23
CA SER A 55 12.03 1.23 16.26
C SER A 55 11.22 1.77 17.42
N ARG A 56 9.97 1.30 17.54
CA ARG A 56 9.02 1.46 18.65
C ARG A 56 9.56 2.26 19.86
N ARG A 57 9.63 3.59 19.75
CA ARG A 57 9.72 4.51 20.90
C ARG A 57 8.32 4.99 21.21
N ALA A 58 8.04 5.24 22.48
CA ALA A 58 6.69 5.43 23.03
C ALA A 58 5.90 6.64 22.49
N THR A 59 6.47 7.43 21.56
CA THR A 59 5.91 8.68 21.04
C THR A 59 5.87 8.75 19.51
N GLU A 60 6.29 7.72 18.80
CA GLU A 60 6.30 7.70 17.32
C GLU A 60 5.12 6.88 16.78
N GLU A 61 4.49 7.38 15.70
CA GLU A 61 3.42 6.68 15.00
C GLU A 61 3.90 5.30 14.52
N ILE A 62 3.14 4.26 14.86
CA ILE A 62 3.49 2.88 14.51
C ILE A 62 3.20 2.67 13.03
N VAL A 63 4.25 2.46 12.23
CA VAL A 63 4.09 2.12 10.81
C VAL A 63 3.30 0.82 10.67
N GLN A 64 2.18 0.89 9.97
CA GLN A 64 1.27 -0.25 9.78
C GLN A 64 1.58 -1.03 8.52
N VAL A 65 2.14 -0.38 7.49
CA VAL A 65 2.51 -1.01 6.22
C VAL A 65 3.66 -0.26 5.57
N VAL A 66 4.56 -1.01 4.93
CA VAL A 66 5.55 -0.47 3.99
C VAL A 66 5.04 -0.71 2.58
N VAL A 67 4.89 0.35 1.80
CA VAL A 67 4.62 0.25 0.36
C VAL A 67 5.92 0.52 -0.37
N THR A 68 6.32 -0.44 -1.18
CA THR A 68 7.61 -0.44 -1.89
C THR A 68 7.52 -1.17 -3.22
N ASP A 69 8.57 -1.08 -4.01
CA ASP A 69 8.80 -1.87 -5.22
C ASP A 69 10.14 -2.63 -5.13
N ASN A 70 10.55 -3.25 -6.24
CA ASN A 70 11.81 -3.98 -6.38
C ASN A 70 13.08 -3.14 -6.12
N SER A 71 12.99 -1.81 -6.11
CA SER A 71 14.11 -0.92 -5.76
C SER A 71 14.33 -0.77 -4.25
N CYS A 72 13.49 -1.40 -3.41
CA CYS A 72 13.57 -1.30 -1.96
C CYS A 72 14.97 -1.62 -1.40
N LYS A 73 15.45 -0.80 -0.47
CA LYS A 73 16.69 -1.10 0.24
C LYS A 73 16.54 -2.37 1.09
N PRO A 74 17.46 -3.36 1.01
CA PRO A 74 17.38 -4.60 1.79
C PRO A 74 17.29 -4.40 3.30
N GLN A 75 17.85 -3.30 3.82
CA GLN A 75 17.79 -2.95 5.24
C GLN A 75 16.36 -2.65 5.70
N ILE A 76 15.55 -2.02 4.87
CA ILE A 76 14.15 -1.71 5.17
C ILE A 76 13.34 -3.00 5.19
N LEU A 77 13.50 -3.87 4.18
CA LEU A 77 12.87 -5.19 4.12
C LEU A 77 13.20 -6.05 5.36
N ARG A 78 14.48 -6.08 5.76
CA ARG A 78 14.92 -6.81 6.96
C ARG A 78 14.30 -6.24 8.24
N SER A 79 14.18 -4.93 8.33
CA SER A 79 13.60 -4.24 9.49
C SER A 79 12.09 -4.48 9.56
N ALA A 80 11.37 -4.34 8.45
CA ALA A 80 9.94 -4.63 8.35
C ALA A 80 9.65 -6.09 8.75
N ARG A 81 10.44 -7.05 8.25
CA ARG A 81 10.34 -8.46 8.66
C ARG A 81 10.54 -8.66 10.16
N THR A 82 11.54 -8.01 10.74
CA THR A 82 11.83 -8.10 12.19
C THR A 82 10.68 -7.53 13.04
N LEU A 83 10.09 -6.43 12.57
CA LEU A 83 8.97 -5.74 13.22
C LEU A 83 7.60 -6.35 12.87
N LYS A 84 7.56 -7.35 11.98
CA LYS A 84 6.34 -7.96 11.44
C LYS A 84 5.39 -6.94 10.78
N ILE A 85 5.97 -5.95 10.10
CA ILE A 85 5.24 -4.96 9.32
C ILE A 85 5.09 -5.53 7.90
N PRO A 86 3.86 -5.58 7.35
CA PRO A 86 3.63 -6.03 5.98
C PRO A 86 4.36 -5.11 4.98
N VAL A 87 4.87 -5.73 3.91
CA VAL A 87 5.55 -5.06 2.81
C VAL A 87 4.78 -5.38 1.54
N VAL A 88 4.25 -4.36 0.87
CA VAL A 88 3.36 -4.52 -0.28
C VAL A 88 3.73 -3.58 -1.43
N SER A 89 3.19 -3.85 -2.62
CA SER A 89 3.29 -2.99 -3.80
C SER A 89 2.25 -1.86 -3.79
N THR A 90 2.38 -0.93 -4.74
CA THR A 90 1.34 0.09 -5.00
C THR A 90 0.03 -0.50 -5.48
N GLU A 91 0.01 -1.71 -6.02
CA GLU A 91 -1.23 -2.37 -6.43
C GLU A 91 -2.15 -2.59 -5.24
N TRP A 92 -1.61 -2.88 -4.05
CA TRP A 92 -2.42 -2.97 -2.83
C TRP A 92 -3.14 -1.65 -2.52
N LEU A 93 -2.45 -0.51 -2.66
CA LEU A 93 -3.05 0.82 -2.50
C LEU A 93 -4.15 1.06 -3.53
N ILE A 94 -3.86 0.78 -4.80
CA ILE A 94 -4.82 0.92 -5.91
C ILE A 94 -6.07 0.10 -5.63
N GLN A 95 -5.94 -1.14 -5.17
CA GLN A 95 -7.07 -1.98 -4.85
C GLN A 95 -7.83 -1.50 -3.62
N CYS A 96 -7.17 -0.92 -2.61
CA CYS A 96 -7.86 -0.29 -1.48
C CYS A 96 -8.73 0.88 -1.94
N LEU A 97 -8.19 1.76 -2.80
CA LEU A 97 -8.90 2.90 -3.38
C LEU A 97 -10.08 2.44 -4.26
N ILE A 98 -9.86 1.46 -5.15
CA ILE A 98 -10.90 0.94 -6.06
C ILE A 98 -12.05 0.29 -5.27
N ASN A 99 -11.73 -0.48 -4.24
CA ASN A 99 -12.73 -1.22 -3.47
C ASN A 99 -13.31 -0.39 -2.30
N GLY A 100 -12.69 0.75 -1.98
CA GLY A 100 -13.08 1.65 -0.89
C GLY A 100 -12.99 0.99 0.49
N HIS A 101 -12.01 0.12 0.71
CA HIS A 101 -11.69 -0.43 2.03
C HIS A 101 -10.30 -1.05 2.00
N LEU A 102 -9.71 -1.26 3.18
CA LEU A 102 -8.45 -1.98 3.32
C LEU A 102 -8.57 -3.41 2.77
N MET A 103 -7.76 -3.73 1.77
CA MET A 103 -7.59 -5.08 1.25
C MET A 103 -6.67 -5.88 2.18
N ASP A 104 -6.79 -7.21 2.17
CA ASP A 104 -5.81 -8.06 2.85
C ASP A 104 -4.44 -7.89 2.19
N PHE A 105 -3.39 -7.67 2.97
CA PHE A 105 -2.01 -7.53 2.47
C PHE A 105 -1.56 -8.75 1.64
N THR A 106 -2.13 -9.92 1.92
CA THR A 106 -1.83 -11.20 1.24
C THR A 106 -2.95 -11.69 0.34
N GLY A 107 -3.96 -10.85 0.07
CA GLY A 107 -5.16 -11.22 -0.68
C GLY A 107 -4.93 -11.50 -2.16
N HIS A 108 -3.83 -11.01 -2.75
CA HIS A 108 -3.50 -11.21 -4.15
C HIS A 108 -1.98 -11.17 -4.40
N PRO A 109 -1.42 -12.02 -5.29
CA PRO A 109 0.02 -12.03 -5.59
C PRO A 109 0.58 -10.69 -6.06
N MET A 110 -0.20 -9.90 -6.78
CA MET A 110 0.23 -8.55 -7.23
C MET A 110 0.44 -7.56 -6.09
N TYR A 111 0.00 -7.87 -4.86
CA TYR A 111 0.31 -7.07 -3.67
C TYR A 111 1.73 -7.30 -3.18
N ASP A 112 2.40 -8.38 -3.58
CA ASP A 112 3.81 -8.59 -3.24
C ASP A 112 4.66 -7.49 -3.91
N TYR A 113 5.51 -6.84 -3.11
CA TYR A 113 6.33 -5.72 -3.58
C TYR A 113 7.32 -6.11 -4.69
N ASP A 114 7.67 -7.40 -4.75
CA ASP A 114 8.56 -8.01 -5.73
C ASP A 114 7.81 -8.81 -6.79
N TYR A 115 6.50 -8.64 -6.92
CA TYR A 115 5.73 -9.26 -7.97
C TYR A 115 6.29 -8.85 -9.35
N ILE A 116 6.66 -9.87 -10.14
CA ILE A 116 7.05 -9.73 -11.54
C ILE A 116 6.02 -10.50 -12.35
N ASP A 117 5.36 -9.82 -13.28
CA ASP A 117 4.46 -10.51 -14.20
C ASP A 117 5.28 -11.46 -15.07
N SER A 118 4.96 -12.74 -14.96
CA SER A 118 5.68 -13.82 -15.64
C SER A 118 5.24 -13.98 -17.11
N GLN A 119 4.38 -13.10 -17.62
CA GLN A 119 3.86 -13.16 -18.99
C GLN A 119 4.57 -12.27 -20.02
N VAL A 120 5.77 -11.77 -19.75
CA VAL A 120 6.61 -11.16 -20.79
C VAL A 120 7.69 -12.15 -21.24
N ILE A 121 7.33 -13.01 -22.19
CA ILE A 121 8.26 -13.67 -23.14
C ILE A 121 7.73 -13.40 -24.54
#